data_AF-A0A4T2GZN6-F1
#
_entry.id   AF-A0A4T2GZN6-F1
#
_cell.length_a   1.000
_cell.length_b   1.000
_cell.length_c   1.000
_cell.angle_alpha   90.00
_cell.angle_beta   90.00
_cell.angle_gamma   90.00
#
_symmetry.space_group_name_H-M   'P 1'
#
loop_
_entity.id
_entity.type
_entity.pdbx_description
1 polymer ?
#
loop_
_entity_poly.entity_id
_entity_poly.type
_entity_poly.pdbx_seq_one_letter_code
_entity_poly.pdbx_strand_id
1 'polypeptide(L)' 'MDFEKVYASVKGIVNKARKEFYIKLWDRDDWEQEGMMT' A
#
# COMPACT_ATOMS: atom_id res chain seq x y z
N MET A 1 -3.52 17.59 6.86
CA MET A 1 -4.13 16.57 6.00
C MET A 1 -4.18 15.29 6.81
N ASP A 2 -5.33 14.63 6.88
CA ASP A 2 -5.48 13.41 7.70
C ASP A 2 -5.00 12.21 6.88
N PHE A 3 -3.72 11.89 7.03
CA PHE A 3 -3.01 10.98 6.14
C PHE A 3 -3.59 9.57 6.19
N GLU A 4 -4.01 9.13 7.37
CA GLU A 4 -4.68 7.85 7.57
C GLU A 4 -6.00 7.77 6.79
N LYS A 5 -6.76 8.87 6.72
CA LYS A 5 -7.99 8.93 5.90
C LYS A 5 -7.69 8.89 4.40
N VAL A 6 -6.65 9.58 3.96
CA VAL A 6 -6.23 9.56 2.55
C VAL A 6 -5.78 8.16 2.17
N TYR A 7 -4.90 7.56 2.98
CA TYR A 7 -4.43 6.21 2.76
C TYR A 7 -5.57 5.19 2.78
N ALA A 8 -6.51 5.28 3.72
CA ALA A 8 -7.68 4.41 3.74
C ALA A 8 -8.50 4.47 2.44
N SER A 9 -8.56 5.63 1.77
CA SER A 9 -9.24 5.78 0.49
C SER A 9 -8.51 5.10 -0.68
N VAL A 10 -7.18 4.99 -0.62
CA VAL A 10 -6.33 4.40 -1.69
C VAL A 10 -5.82 2.99 -1.38
N LYS A 11 -6.00 2.47 -0.16
CA LYS A 11 -5.55 1.14 0.30
C LYS A 11 -5.99 0.00 -0.62
N GLY A 12 -7.15 0.13 -1.26
CA GLY A 12 -7.61 -0.84 -2.26
C GLY A 12 -6.70 -0.94 -3.48
N ILE A 13 -6.13 0.18 -3.93
CA ILE A 13 -5.20 0.26 -5.06
C ILE A 13 -3.88 -0.42 -4.68
N VAL A 14 -3.35 -0.13 -3.50
CA VAL A 14 -2.13 -0.75 -2.95
C VAL A 14 -2.29 -2.28 -2.89
N ASN A 15 -3.41 -2.75 -2.37
CA ASN A 15 -3.69 -4.19 -2.28
C ASN A 15 -3.91 -4.86 -3.64
N LYS A 16 -4.41 -4.12 -4.64
CA LYS A 16 -4.51 -4.60 -6.02
C LYS A 16 -3.11 -4.70 -6.65
N ALA A 17 -2.28 -3.68 -6.49
CA ALA A 17 -0.89 -3.70 -6.96
C ALA A 17 -0.10 -4.87 -6.34
N ARG A 18 -0.24 -5.13 -5.04
CA ARG A 18 0.36 -6.29 -4.38
C ARG A 18 0.00 -7.63 -5.02
N LYS A 19 -1.21 -7.77 -5.57
CA LYS A 19 -1.66 -9.01 -6.24
C LYS A 19 -1.17 -9.09 -7.69
N GLU A 20 -1.03 -7.95 -8.36
CA GLU A 20 -0.63 -7.87 -9.76
C GLU A 20 0.89 -7.89 -9.95
N PHE A 21 1.64 -7.38 -8.97
CA PHE A 21 3.09 -7.26 -9.03
C PHE A 21 3.75 -8.11 -7.95
N TYR A 22 4.62 -9.02 -8.38
CA TYR A 22 5.52 -9.72 -7.47
C TYR A 22 6.79 -8.89 -7.27
N ILE A 23 6.99 -8.40 -6.05
CA ILE A 23 8.24 -7.77 -5.62
C ILE A 23 8.95 -8.76 -4.70
N LYS A 24 10.16 -9.17 -5.09
CA LYS A 24 10.94 -10.14 -4.33
C LYS A 24 11.27 -9.56 -2.95
N LEU A 25 11.00 -10.35 -1.90
CA LEU A 25 11.17 -10.02 -0.47
C LEU A 25 10.10 -9.10 0.13
N TRP A 26 9.15 -8.57 -0.65
CA TRP A 26 8.07 -7.77 -0.06
C TRP A 26 6.97 -8.68 0.50
N ASP A 27 6.63 -8.44 1.75
CA ASP A 27 5.44 -8.95 2.39
C ASP A 27 4.32 -7.90 2.40
N ARG A 28 3.16 -8.24 2.98
CA ARG A 28 2.00 -7.35 2.96
C ARG A 28 2.29 -6.02 3.68
N ASP A 29 3.08 -6.05 4.74
CA ASP A 29 3.30 -4.90 5.58
C ASP A 29 4.29 -3.94 4.91
N ASP A 30 5.23 -4.44 4.08
CA ASP A 30 6.03 -3.60 3.16
C ASP A 30 5.13 -2.78 2.21
N TRP A 31 4.14 -3.43 1.58
CA TRP A 31 3.20 -2.74 0.68
C TRP A 31 2.36 -1.70 1.41
N GLU A 32 1.94 -1.98 2.65
CA GLU A 32 1.17 -1.02 3.45
C GLU A 32 2.05 0.16 3.90
N GLN A 33 3.31 -0.09 4.27
CA GLN A 33 4.27 0.94 4.64
C GLN A 33 4.57 1.88 3.46
N GLU A 34 4.89 1.32 2.29
CA GLU A 34 5.21 2.09 1.08
C GLU A 34 3.99 2.86 0.57
N GLY A 35 2.80 2.28 0.67
CA GLY A 35 1.55 2.99 0.35
C GLY A 35 1.24 4.14 1.31
N MET A 36 1.82 4.13 2.53
CA MET A 36 1.69 5.19 3.53
C MET A 36 2.81 6.25 3.46
N MET A 37 3.85 6.08 2.63
CA MET A 37 4.91 7.08 2.50
C MET A 37 4.52 8.24 1.57
N THR A 38 4.84 9.48 1.96
CA THR A 38 4.90 10.68 1.10
C THR A 38 6.09 11.52 1.49
#